data_AF-A0A7E4V613-F1
#
_entry.id   AF-A0A7E4V613-F1
#
_cell.length_a   1.000
_cell.length_b   1.000
_cell.length_c   1.000
_cell.angle_alpha   90.00
_cell.angle_beta   90.00
_cell.angle_gamma   90.00
#
_symmetry.space_group_name_H-M   'P 1'
#
loop_
_entity.id
_entity.type
_entity.pdbx_description
1 polymer ?
#
loop_
_entity_poly.entity_id
_entity_poly.type
_entity_poly.pdbx_seq_one_letter_code
_entity_poly.pdbx_strand_id
1 'polypeptide(L)'
;MTGLSVSRTVPIPVKRRFFDQCILPAFLYAAETWSLTKTNQSRLEIAQRRMERAMLGITLRDKKPNEWIRRKTGLKDVVSNAQDRKRKFANKLNNHKGDRWTTRLTKWTPNKKRPLGRPPKRWKDDLTR
;
A
#
# COMPACT_ATOMS: atom_id res chain seq x y z
N MET A 1 12.58 5.71 17.79
CA MET A 1 13.01 5.42 16.40
C MET A 1 12.51 6.46 15.38
N THR A 2 12.44 7.76 15.69
CA THR A 2 11.89 8.80 14.79
C THR A 2 12.94 9.76 14.20
N GLY A 3 14.23 9.58 14.50
CA GLY A 3 15.26 10.56 14.15
C GLY A 3 15.65 10.62 12.66
N LEU A 4 15.80 9.46 12.01
CA LEU A 4 16.44 9.40 10.68
C LEU A 4 15.59 9.95 9.53
N SER A 5 14.29 9.66 9.51
CA SER A 5 13.41 10.11 8.44
C SER A 5 13.14 11.61 8.50
N VAL A 6 13.10 12.20 9.70
CA VAL A 6 12.73 13.61 9.93
C VAL A 6 13.95 14.53 10.02
N SER A 7 15.15 14.00 10.32
CA SER A 7 16.36 14.82 10.48
C SER A 7 16.68 15.62 9.22
N ARG A 8 16.88 16.93 9.36
CA ARG A 8 17.22 17.83 8.24
C ARG A 8 18.64 17.62 7.70
N THR A 9 19.54 17.05 8.50
CA THR A 9 20.94 16.85 8.11
C THR A 9 21.14 15.68 7.14
N VAL A 10 20.18 14.75 7.10
CA VAL A 10 20.30 13.52 6.32
C VAL A 10 19.87 13.75 4.87
N PRO A 11 20.70 13.36 3.87
CA PRO A 11 20.34 13.46 2.46
C PRO A 11 19.08 12.67 2.11
N ILE A 12 18.28 13.19 1.17
CA ILE A 12 17.03 12.56 0.70
C ILE A 12 17.24 11.11 0.22
N PRO A 13 18.31 10.75 -0.52
CA PRO A 13 18.52 9.37 -0.95
C PRO A 13 18.61 8.36 0.20
N VAL A 14 19.19 8.75 1.34
CA VAL A 14 19.30 7.90 2.53
C VAL A 14 17.94 7.72 3.18
N LYS A 15 17.17 8.80 3.32
CA LYS A 15 15.78 8.75 3.83
C LYS A 15 14.89 7.87 2.96
N ARG A 16 15.07 7.94 1.64
CA ARG A 16 14.36 7.11 0.67
C ARG A 16 14.65 5.63 0.88
N ARG A 17 15.93 5.25 0.97
CA ARG A 17 16.33 3.86 1.25
C ARG A 17 15.74 3.37 2.56
N PHE A 18 15.79 4.19 3.61
CA PHE A 18 15.20 3.87 4.90
C PHE A 18 13.68 3.66 4.81
N PHE A 19 12.98 4.48 4.04
CA PHE A 19 11.55 4.29 3.80
C PHE A 19 11.28 2.97 3.09
N ASP A 20 11.99 2.69 1.99
CA ASP A 20 11.77 1.49 1.18
C ASP A 20 12.10 0.19 1.95
N GLN A 21 13.12 0.22 2.82
CA GLN A 21 13.58 -0.96 3.57
C GLN A 21 12.84 -1.19 4.90
N CYS A 22 12.58 -0.14 5.67
CA CYS A 22 12.05 -0.28 7.03
C CYS A 22 10.57 0.10 7.12
N ILE A 23 10.19 1.25 6.54
CA ILE A 23 8.84 1.79 6.69
C ILE A 23 7.87 1.04 5.77
N LEU A 24 8.23 0.83 4.50
CA LEU A 24 7.34 0.25 3.50
C LEU A 24 6.85 -1.17 3.87
N PRO A 25 7.69 -2.11 4.37
CA PRO A 25 7.21 -3.42 4.80
C PRO A 25 6.28 -3.36 6.01
N ALA A 26 6.59 -2.52 7.00
CA ALA A 26 5.74 -2.34 8.17
C ALA A 26 4.41 -1.66 7.80
N PHE A 27 4.46 -0.67 6.91
CA PHE A 27 3.31 0.10 6.47
C PHE A 27 2.34 -0.72 5.61
N LEU A 28 2.88 -1.65 4.82
CA LEU A 28 2.10 -2.59 4.00
C LEU A 28 1.94 -3.95 4.65
N TYR A 29 2.13 -4.05 5.96
CA TYR A 29 1.91 -5.30 6.68
C TYR A 29 0.45 -5.73 6.52
N ALA A 30 0.24 -7.00 6.18
CA ALA A 30 -1.06 -7.58 5.85
C ALA A 30 -1.80 -6.90 4.68
N ALA A 31 -1.14 -6.02 3.91
CA ALA A 31 -1.82 -5.32 2.81
C ALA A 31 -2.30 -6.27 1.69
N GLU A 32 -1.73 -7.48 1.68
CA GLU A 32 -1.98 -8.55 0.73
C GLU A 32 -3.27 -9.33 1.03
N THR A 33 -3.77 -9.33 2.28
CA THR A 33 -4.85 -10.22 2.73
C THR A 33 -6.24 -9.58 2.70
N TRP A 34 -6.32 -8.26 2.81
CA TRP A 34 -7.58 -7.50 2.73
C TRP A 34 -7.92 -6.99 1.32
N SER A 35 -9.14 -6.50 1.13
CA SER A 35 -9.56 -5.81 -0.09
C SER A 35 -9.11 -4.34 -0.08
N LEU A 36 -8.43 -3.89 -1.13
CA LEU A 36 -8.06 -2.50 -1.37
C LEU A 36 -9.27 -1.70 -1.86
N THR A 37 -10.09 -1.25 -0.90
CA THR A 37 -11.16 -0.30 -1.16
C THR A 37 -10.58 1.07 -1.52
N LYS A 38 -11.34 1.91 -2.22
CA LYS A 38 -10.93 3.30 -2.52
C LYS A 38 -10.59 4.09 -1.24
N THR A 39 -11.33 3.85 -0.16
CA THR A 39 -11.08 4.47 1.14
C THR A 39 -9.74 4.04 1.73
N ASN A 40 -9.39 2.75 1.65
CA ASN A 40 -8.11 2.25 2.12
C ASN A 40 -6.95 2.82 1.29
N GLN A 41 -7.11 2.89 -0.04
CA GLN A 41 -6.13 3.52 -0.94
C GLN A 41 -5.90 5.00 -0.57
N SER A 42 -6.97 5.77 -0.41
CA SER A 42 -6.87 7.18 -0.02
C SER A 42 -6.18 7.36 1.34
N ARG A 43 -6.48 6.50 2.33
CA ARG A 43 -5.80 6.53 3.64
C ARG A 43 -4.30 6.26 3.52
N LEU A 44 -3.90 5.27 2.70
CA LEU A 44 -2.49 4.96 2.43
C LEU A 44 -1.77 6.12 1.76
N GLU A 45 -2.40 6.75 0.76
CA GLU A 45 -1.86 7.92 0.08
C GLU A 45 -1.69 9.10 1.03
N ILE A 46 -2.70 9.41 1.85
CA ILE A 46 -2.64 10.51 2.83
C ILE A 46 -1.51 10.28 3.84
N ALA A 47 -1.37 9.05 4.35
CA ALA A 47 -0.30 8.70 5.26
C ALA A 47 1.08 8.81 4.60
N GLN A 48 1.26 8.33 3.36
CA GLN A 48 2.49 8.54 2.59
C GLN A 48 2.80 10.03 2.43
N ARG A 49 1.81 10.85 2.06
CA ARG A 49 1.97 12.30 1.89
C ARG A 49 2.36 13.03 3.16
N ARG A 50 1.89 12.56 4.33
CA ARG A 50 2.32 13.10 5.62
C ARG A 50 3.78 12.74 5.91
N MET A 51 4.18 11.49 5.66
CA MET A 51 5.56 11.03 5.83
C MET A 51 6.55 11.77 4.90
N GLU A 52 6.18 11.96 3.63
CA GLU A 52 6.99 12.70 2.67
C GLU A 52 7.21 14.16 3.06
N ARG A 53 6.17 14.83 3.59
CA ARG A 53 6.30 16.19 4.12
C ARG A 53 7.25 16.25 5.31
N ALA A 54 7.13 15.30 6.24
CA ALA A 54 8.04 15.19 7.37
C ALA A 54 9.49 14.96 6.92
N MET A 55 9.72 14.14 5.89
CA MET A 55 11.05 13.90 5.33
C MET A 55 11.70 15.15 4.74
N LEU A 56 10.90 15.99 4.08
CA LEU A 56 11.36 17.26 3.51
C LEU A 56 11.38 18.41 4.53
N GLY A 57 10.87 18.19 5.75
CA GLY A 57 10.77 19.22 6.78
C GLY A 57 9.80 20.35 6.42
N ILE A 58 8.84 20.09 5.53
CA ILE A 58 7.85 21.06 5.05
C ILE A 58 6.53 20.92 5.81
N THR A 59 5.86 22.04 5.98
CA THR A 59 4.54 22.12 6.62
C THR A 59 3.47 22.45 5.58
N LEU A 60 2.20 22.43 6.00
CA LEU A 60 1.10 22.84 5.12
C LEU A 60 1.15 24.34 4.78
N ARG A 61 1.84 25.16 5.61
CA ARG A 61 1.99 26.61 5.38
C ARG A 61 2.84 26.94 4.16
N ASP A 62 3.74 26.03 3.78
CA ASP A 62 4.63 26.21 2.63
C ASP A 62 3.90 26.10 1.27
N LYS A 63 2.60 25.74 1.28
CA LYS A 63 1.70 25.61 0.13
C LYS A 63 2.31 24.85 -1.05
N LYS A 64 3.15 23.85 -0.78
CA LYS A 64 3.79 23.03 -1.82
C LYS A 64 2.82 21.99 -2.39
N PRO A 65 2.68 21.91 -3.72
CA PRO A 65 1.78 20.93 -4.34
C PRO A 65 2.33 19.51 -4.18
N ASN A 66 1.42 18.52 -4.15
CA ASN A 66 1.80 17.10 -3.98
C ASN A 66 2.73 16.60 -5.10
N GLU A 67 2.60 17.11 -6.32
CA GLU A 67 3.48 16.78 -7.44
C GLU A 67 4.92 17.23 -7.20
N TRP A 68 5.10 18.42 -6.63
CA TRP A 68 6.43 18.91 -6.26
C TRP A 68 7.06 18.04 -5.18
N ILE A 69 6.27 17.60 -4.20
CA ILE A 69 6.71 16.67 -3.13
C ILE A 69 7.15 15.35 -3.74
N ARG A 70 6.33 14.76 -4.63
CA ARG A 70 6.66 13.50 -5.35
C ARG A 70 7.96 13.62 -6.12
N ARG A 71 8.16 14.70 -6.86
CA ARG A 71 9.37 14.93 -7.65
C ARG A 71 10.62 15.06 -6.78
N LYS A 72 10.49 15.61 -5.57
CA LYS A 72 11.61 15.77 -4.63
C LYS A 72 11.95 14.49 -3.87
N THR A 73 10.97 13.72 -3.43
CA THR A 73 11.21 12.46 -2.70
C THR A 73 11.53 11.30 -3.65
N GLY A 74 10.90 11.27 -4.82
CA GLY A 74 11.03 10.21 -5.81
C GLY A 74 10.47 8.87 -5.34
N LEU A 75 9.70 8.82 -4.26
CA LEU A 75 9.17 7.57 -3.70
C LEU A 75 8.14 6.92 -4.64
N LYS A 76 8.18 5.59 -4.71
CA LYS A 76 7.14 4.82 -5.40
C LYS A 76 5.83 4.95 -4.62
N ASP A 77 4.72 4.93 -5.35
CA ASP A 77 3.40 4.97 -4.72
C ASP A 77 3.16 3.72 -3.87
N VAL A 78 2.78 3.91 -2.60
CA VAL A 78 2.44 2.84 -1.67
C VAL A 78 1.27 2.02 -2.21
N VAL A 79 0.30 2.63 -2.88
CA VAL A 79 -0.85 1.90 -3.42
C VAL A 79 -0.40 0.92 -4.51
N SER A 80 0.51 1.35 -5.39
CA SER A 80 1.12 0.48 -6.40
C SER A 80 1.90 -0.66 -5.75
N ASN A 81 2.70 -0.37 -4.71
CA ASN A 81 3.41 -1.42 -3.97
C ASN A 81 2.46 -2.42 -3.28
N ALA A 82 1.34 -1.95 -2.73
CA ALA A 82 0.32 -2.81 -2.12
C ALA A 82 -0.33 -3.74 -3.16
N GLN A 83 -0.64 -3.20 -4.35
CA GLN A 83 -1.18 -3.97 -5.47
C GLN A 83 -0.18 -5.02 -5.97
N ASP A 84 1.08 -4.64 -6.15
CA ASP A 84 2.14 -5.56 -6.58
C ASP A 84 2.35 -6.70 -5.58
N ARG A 85 2.40 -6.38 -4.29
CA ARG A 85 2.46 -7.35 -3.19
C ARG A 85 1.29 -8.32 -3.23
N LYS A 86 0.07 -7.80 -3.36
CA LYS A 86 -1.14 -8.61 -3.46
C LYS A 86 -1.15 -9.53 -4.69
N ARG A 87 -0.71 -9.04 -5.85
CA ARG A 87 -0.55 -9.84 -7.07
C ARG A 87 0.47 -10.96 -6.88
N LYS A 88 1.62 -10.67 -6.26
CA LYS A 88 2.63 -11.69 -5.92
C LYS A 88 2.07 -12.76 -4.99
N PHE A 89 1.30 -12.37 -3.98
CA PHE A 89 0.63 -13.30 -3.08
C PHE A 89 -0.40 -14.18 -3.80
N ALA A 90 -1.22 -13.59 -4.68
CA ALA A 90 -2.19 -14.33 -5.49
C ALA A 90 -1.50 -15.33 -6.43
N ASN A 91 -0.39 -14.93 -7.08
CA ASN A 91 0.39 -15.83 -7.92
C ASN A 91 0.98 -16.99 -7.11
N LYS A 92 1.47 -16.73 -5.90
CA LYS A 92 1.95 -17.77 -4.99
C LYS A 92 0.84 -18.75 -4.61
N LEU A 93 -0.37 -18.27 -4.33
CA LEU A 93 -1.54 -19.13 -4.06
C LEU A 93 -1.90 -19.99 -5.27
N ASN A 94 -1.85 -19.44 -6.48
CA ASN A 94 -2.19 -20.17 -7.72
C ASN A 94 -1.12 -21.21 -8.10
N ASN A 95 0.16 -20.92 -7.87
CA ASN A 95 1.27 -21.80 -8.23
C ASN A 95 1.52 -22.93 -7.22
N HIS A 96 0.85 -22.92 -6.06
CA HIS A 96 0.99 -24.00 -5.09
C HIS A 96 0.34 -25.29 -5.60
N LYS A 97 1.13 -26.36 -5.72
CA LYS A 97 0.65 -27.71 -5.98
C LYS A 97 0.08 -28.30 -4.69
N GLY A 98 -1.17 -28.77 -4.73
CA GLY A 98 -1.84 -29.46 -3.63
C GLY A 98 -3.04 -28.71 -3.04
N ASP A 99 -3.85 -29.44 -2.28
CA ASP A 99 -5.09 -28.94 -1.70
C ASP A 99 -4.86 -28.35 -0.31
N ARG A 100 -4.46 -27.07 -0.28
CA ARG A 100 -4.27 -26.32 0.97
C ARG A 100 -5.53 -25.59 1.37
N TRP A 101 -5.77 -25.50 2.68
CA TRP A 101 -6.88 -24.74 3.26
C TRP A 101 -6.94 -23.29 2.73
N THR A 102 -5.79 -22.66 2.48
CA THR A 102 -5.69 -21.30 1.90
C THR A 102 -6.30 -21.22 0.51
N THR A 103 -6.05 -22.23 -0.32
CA THR A 103 -6.58 -22.33 -1.69
C THR A 103 -8.08 -22.60 -1.66
N ARG A 104 -8.53 -23.50 -0.77
CA ARG A 104 -9.97 -23.76 -0.55
C ARG A 104 -10.69 -22.48 -0.12
N LEU A 105 -10.17 -21.78 0.90
CA LEU A 105 -10.76 -20.54 1.41
C LEU A 105 -10.81 -19.43 0.36
N THR A 106 -9.77 -19.30 -0.47
CA THR A 106 -9.69 -18.28 -1.52
C THR A 106 -10.65 -18.57 -2.67
N LYS A 107 -10.84 -19.85 -3.03
CA LYS A 107 -11.77 -20.29 -4.09
C LYS A 107 -13.22 -20.38 -3.60
N TRP A 108 -13.42 -20.54 -2.31
CA TRP A 108 -14.74 -20.70 -1.70
C TRP A 108 -15.59 -19.46 -1.94
N THR A 109 -16.80 -19.69 -2.46
CA THR A 109 -17.80 -18.64 -2.64
C THR A 109 -19.11 -19.10 -2.03
N PRO A 110 -19.75 -18.27 -1.18
CA PRO A 110 -21.03 -18.63 -0.59
C PRO A 110 -22.10 -18.77 -1.68
N ASN A 111 -22.97 -19.79 -1.55
CA ASN A 111 -24.08 -20.03 -2.46
C ASN A 111 -25.25 -19.06 -2.17
N LYS A 112 -24.98 -17.75 -2.31
CA LYS A 112 -25.94 -16.66 -2.12
C LYS A 112 -25.78 -15.63 -3.24
N LYS A 113 -26.90 -15.16 -3.79
CA LYS A 113 -26.92 -14.05 -4.75
C LYS A 113 -26.40 -12.78 -4.07
N ARG A 114 -25.55 -12.01 -4.76
CA ARG A 114 -25.08 -10.71 -4.27
C ARG A 114 -26.23 -9.69 -4.36
N PRO A 115 -26.35 -8.77 -3.39
CA PRO A 115 -27.33 -7.69 -3.49
C PRO A 115 -27.02 -6.78 -4.68
N LEU A 116 -28.07 -6.20 -5.28
CA LEU A 116 -27.92 -5.18 -6.32
C LEU A 116 -27.36 -3.87 -5.73
N GLY A 117 -26.69 -3.08 -6.57
CA GLY A 117 -26.12 -1.79 -6.18
C GLY A 117 -24.64 -1.86 -5.80
N ARG A 118 -24.30 -1.51 -4.55
CA ARG A 118 -22.91 -1.39 -4.07
C ARG A 118 -22.57 -2.50 -3.06
N PRO A 119 -22.45 -3.77 -3.50
CA PRO A 119 -22.04 -4.85 -2.62
C PRO A 119 -20.61 -4.62 -2.11
N PRO A 120 -20.25 -5.15 -0.92
CA PRO A 120 -18.88 -5.09 -0.41
C PRO A 120 -17.87 -5.69 -1.39
N LYS A 121 -16.72 -5.01 -1.51
CA LYS A 121 -15.61 -5.43 -2.38
C LYS A 121 -15.01 -6.72 -1.82
N ARG A 122 -14.89 -7.76 -2.64
CA ARG A 122 -14.16 -8.99 -2.26
C ARG A 122 -12.67 -8.79 -2.49
N TRP A 123 -11.89 -9.64 -1.83
CA TRP A 123 -10.45 -9.71 -2.05
C TRP A 123 -10.08 -9.99 -3.51
N LYS A 124 -10.80 -10.90 -4.19
CA LYS A 124 -10.59 -11.27 -5.60
C LYS A 124 -10.92 -10.15 -6.59
N ASP A 125 -11.88 -9.28 -6.27
CA ASP A 125 -12.32 -8.18 -7.14
C ASP A 125 -11.18 -7.16 -7.42
N ASP A 126 -10.12 -7.17 -6.60
CA ASP A 126 -8.91 -6.34 -6.80
C ASP A 126 -7.94 -6.91 -7.84
N LEU A 127 -7.99 -8.22 -8.11
CA LEU A 127 -7.04 -8.91 -8.97
C LEU A 127 -7.49 -8.92 -10.44
N THR A 128 -8.79 -8.72 -10.67
CA THR A 128 -9.41 -8.72 -12.00
C THR A 128 -9.42 -7.34 -12.66
N ARG A 129 -8.72 -6.36 -12.07
CA ARG A 129 -8.80 -4.94 -12.45
C ARG A 129 -7.48 -4.42 -13.02
#